data_AF-A0A7J4HXB7-F1
#
_entry.id   AF-A0A7J4HXB7-F1
#
_cell.length_a   1.000
_cell.length_b   1.000
_cell.length_c   1.000
_cell.angle_alpha   90.00
_cell.angle_beta   90.00
_cell.angle_gamma   90.00
#
_symmetry.space_group_name_H-M   'P 1'
#
loop_
_entity.id
_entity.type
_entity.pdbx_description
1 polymer ?
#
loop_
_entity_poly.entity_id
_entity_poly.type
_entity_poly.pdbx_seq_one_letter_code
_entity_poly.pdbx_strand_id
1 'polypeptide(L)'
;MNHSISQKNPTIAGVLSLLFGPLGYIYIGFNFLVAGITIFVIIGIVISILNFPYPSFFKYLQLLVYAYFGHKFALLSNVLASDEGLSVKEYKSMGFAFYLMTHVMMALVQFYAIAIGLYFVYHSFAQGKIFAGILLLFFGIGFVQYFLNFIFAMISLGIMKAFGIDKRYL
;
A
#
# COMPACT_ATOMS: atom_id res chain seq x y z
N MET A 1 -13.04 -26.65 16.66
CA MET A 1 -11.73 -26.77 15.99
C MET A 1 -10.85 -25.63 16.46
N ASN A 2 -9.71 -25.91 17.08
CA ASN A 2 -8.75 -24.89 17.52
C ASN A 2 -8.32 -24.06 16.31
N HIS A 3 -8.85 -22.84 16.22
CA HIS A 3 -8.40 -21.89 15.22
C HIS A 3 -7.06 -21.34 15.70
N SER A 4 -5.96 -22.01 15.36
CA SER A 4 -4.63 -21.40 15.42
C SER A 4 -4.38 -20.61 14.14
N ILE A 5 -3.51 -19.60 14.23
CA ILE A 5 -2.98 -18.91 13.05
C ILE A 5 -1.85 -19.80 12.51
N SER A 6 -1.92 -20.19 11.24
CA SER A 6 -0.83 -20.94 10.62
C SER A 6 0.39 -20.04 10.46
N GLN A 7 1.56 -20.58 10.81
CA GLN A 7 2.82 -19.99 10.39
C GLN A 7 2.94 -20.03 8.86
N LYS A 8 3.64 -19.03 8.32
CA LYS A 8 3.81 -18.76 6.89
C LYS A 8 5.27 -18.42 6.61
N ASN A 9 5.76 -18.79 5.43
CA ASN A 9 7.10 -18.42 5.01
C ASN A 9 7.11 -16.97 4.47
N PRO A 10 7.85 -16.03 5.10
CA PRO A 10 7.87 -14.63 4.68
C PRO A 10 8.43 -14.43 3.26
N THR A 11 9.44 -15.22 2.89
CA THR A 11 10.05 -15.15 1.57
C THR A 11 9.05 -15.54 0.48
N ILE A 12 8.29 -16.63 0.69
CA ILE A 12 7.26 -17.07 -0.25
C ILE A 12 6.17 -16.00 -0.38
N ALA A 13 5.72 -15.42 0.74
CA ALA A 13 4.73 -14.35 0.73
C ALA A 13 5.20 -13.12 -0.06
N GLY A 14 6.46 -12.72 0.14
CA GLY A 14 7.08 -11.62 -0.59
C GLY A 14 7.20 -11.91 -2.09
N VAL A 15 7.68 -13.09 -2.48
CA VAL A 15 7.82 -13.49 -3.89
C VAL A 15 6.47 -13.57 -4.59
N LEU A 16 5.45 -14.16 -3.97
CA LEU A 16 4.11 -14.21 -4.55
C LEU A 16 3.53 -12.81 -4.75
N SER A 17 3.73 -11.91 -3.79
CA SER A 17 3.27 -10.52 -3.89
C SER A 17 4.09 -9.69 -4.89
N LEU A 18 5.37 -10.04 -5.11
CA LEU A 18 6.19 -9.44 -6.15
C LEU A 18 5.70 -9.83 -7.56
N LEU A 19 5.38 -11.11 -7.77
CA LEU A 19 5.01 -11.63 -9.09
C LEU A 19 3.56 -11.28 -9.45
N PHE A 20 2.65 -11.33 -8.47
CA PHE A 20 1.21 -11.22 -8.70
C PHE A 20 0.58 -9.96 -8.07
N GLY A 21 1.38 -9.08 -7.46
CA GLY A 21 0.91 -7.87 -6.79
C GLY A 21 -0.10 -8.19 -5.67
N PRO A 22 -1.30 -7.59 -5.66
CA PRO A 22 -2.30 -7.82 -4.62
C PRO A 22 -2.81 -9.27 -4.57
N LEU A 23 -2.72 -10.02 -5.68
CA LEU A 23 -3.13 -11.43 -5.70
C LEU A 23 -2.24 -12.31 -4.83
N GLY A 24 -0.97 -11.93 -4.64
CA GLY A 24 -0.03 -12.67 -3.80
C GLY A 24 -0.43 -12.71 -2.32
N TYR A 25 -1.30 -11.78 -1.88
CA TYR A 25 -1.82 -11.75 -0.51
C TYR A 25 -2.75 -12.91 -0.17
N ILE A 26 -3.18 -13.72 -1.15
CA ILE A 26 -3.91 -14.96 -0.90
C ILE A 26 -3.15 -15.90 0.03
N TYR A 27 -1.80 -15.89 -0.04
CA TYR A 27 -0.95 -16.69 0.83
C TYR A 27 -1.05 -16.26 2.30
N ILE A 28 -1.33 -14.98 2.57
CA ILE A 28 -1.59 -14.46 3.92
C ILE A 28 -3.01 -14.83 4.37
N GLY A 29 -3.98 -14.71 3.47
CA GLY A 29 -5.34 -15.16 3.70
C GLY A 29 -6.34 -14.52 2.74
N PHE A 30 -7.52 -15.11 2.64
CA PHE A 30 -8.54 -14.66 1.69
C PHE A 30 -8.99 -13.20 1.94
N ASN A 31 -9.16 -12.79 3.20
CA ASN A 31 -9.53 -11.42 3.52
C ASN A 31 -8.44 -10.40 3.16
N PHE A 32 -7.17 -10.80 3.26
CA PHE A 32 -6.05 -9.98 2.79
C PHE A 32 -6.04 -9.86 1.26
N LEU A 33 -6.36 -10.94 0.53
CA LEU A 33 -6.54 -10.89 -0.91
C LEU A 33 -7.64 -9.89 -1.30
N VAL A 34 -8.83 -10.02 -0.73
CA VAL A 34 -9.96 -9.16 -1.08
C VAL A 34 -9.64 -7.70 -0.75
N ALA A 35 -9.13 -7.42 0.46
CA ALA A 35 -8.74 -6.06 0.85
C ALA A 35 -7.64 -5.50 -0.06
N GLY A 36 -6.65 -6.32 -0.44
CA GLY A 36 -5.58 -5.94 -1.36
C GLY A 36 -6.09 -5.58 -2.75
N ILE A 37 -7.00 -6.39 -3.32
CA ILE A 37 -7.64 -6.09 -4.61
C ILE A 37 -8.47 -4.80 -4.51
N THR A 38 -9.25 -4.64 -3.43
CA THR A 38 -10.06 -3.42 -3.23
C THR A 38 -9.18 -2.17 -3.19
N ILE A 39 -8.09 -2.19 -2.42
CA ILE A 39 -7.17 -1.05 -2.35
C ILE A 39 -6.48 -0.80 -3.69
N PHE A 40 -6.04 -1.85 -4.39
CA PHE A 40 -5.46 -1.72 -5.73
C PHE A 40 -6.43 -1.02 -6.70
N VAL A 41 -7.70 -1.41 -6.70
CA VAL A 41 -8.73 -0.78 -7.54
C VAL A 41 -8.96 0.68 -7.15
N ILE A 42 -9.06 0.99 -5.85
CA ILE A 42 -9.22 2.36 -5.35
C ILE A 42 -8.07 3.25 -5.80
N ILE A 43 -6.82 2.80 -5.63
CA ILE A 43 -5.63 3.52 -6.08
C ILE A 43 -5.69 3.72 -7.60
N GLY A 44 -6.01 2.67 -8.35
CA GLY A 44 -6.13 2.74 -9.81
C GLY A 44 -7.15 3.78 -10.27
N ILE A 45 -8.32 3.84 -9.63
CA ILE A 45 -9.36 4.84 -9.92
C ILE A 45 -8.83 6.25 -9.63
N VAL A 46 -8.26 6.48 -8.45
CA VAL A 46 -7.76 7.81 -8.05
C VAL A 46 -6.65 8.28 -8.99
N ILE A 47 -5.66 7.43 -9.28
CA ILE A 47 -4.56 7.77 -10.20
C ILE A 47 -5.08 8.02 -11.62
N SER A 48 -6.07 7.26 -12.08
CA SER A 48 -6.72 7.47 -13.38
C SER A 48 -7.44 8.82 -13.45
N ILE A 49 -8.19 9.19 -12.41
CA ILE A 49 -8.88 10.50 -12.32
C ILE A 49 -7.87 11.66 -12.31
N LEU A 50 -6.78 11.51 -11.56
CA LEU A 50 -5.74 12.54 -11.47
C LEU A 50 -4.93 12.66 -12.77
N ASN A 51 -4.88 11.61 -13.58
CA ASN A 51 -4.25 11.56 -14.90
C ASN A 51 -2.81 12.14 -14.92
N PHE A 52 -2.04 11.88 -13.86
CA PHE A 52 -0.66 12.36 -13.79
C PHE A 52 0.22 11.62 -14.79
N PRO A 53 1.06 12.34 -15.56
CA PRO A 53 2.02 11.70 -16.44
C PRO A 53 3.14 11.08 -15.61
N TYR A 54 3.37 9.78 -15.76
CA TYR A 54 4.54 9.11 -15.23
C TYR A 54 4.95 7.94 -16.14
N PRO A 55 6.24 7.55 -16.17
CA PRO A 55 6.71 6.49 -17.05
C PRO A 55 6.05 5.14 -16.72
N SER A 56 5.69 4.38 -17.75
CA SER A 56 5.04 3.07 -17.62
C SER A 56 5.85 2.08 -16.78
N PHE A 57 7.18 2.22 -16.74
CA PHE A 57 8.07 1.40 -15.91
C PHE A 57 7.73 1.45 -14.41
N PHE A 58 7.27 2.60 -13.88
CA PHE A 58 6.89 2.71 -12.47
C PHE A 58 5.69 1.84 -12.09
N LYS A 59 4.89 1.38 -13.08
CA LYS A 59 3.82 0.39 -12.86
C LYS A 59 4.35 -0.96 -12.39
N TYR A 60 5.61 -1.30 -12.69
CA TYR A 60 6.24 -2.53 -12.23
C TYR A 60 6.96 -2.32 -10.89
N LEU A 61 7.57 -1.15 -10.67
CA LEU A 61 8.27 -0.87 -9.43
C LEU A 61 7.36 -0.89 -8.18
N GLN A 62 6.07 -0.57 -8.31
CA GLN A 62 5.11 -0.74 -7.21
C GLN A 62 5.00 -2.20 -6.72
N LEU A 63 5.36 -3.20 -7.53
CA LEU A 63 5.39 -4.61 -7.10
C LEU A 63 6.37 -4.84 -5.95
N LEU A 64 7.42 -4.01 -5.82
CA LEU A 64 8.34 -4.05 -4.69
C LEU A 64 7.64 -3.64 -3.38
N VAL A 65 6.70 -2.69 -3.44
CA VAL A 65 5.88 -2.30 -2.29
C VAL A 65 5.00 -3.48 -1.88
N TYR A 66 4.31 -4.12 -2.83
CA TYR A 66 3.51 -5.31 -2.55
C TYR A 66 4.34 -6.45 -1.94
N ALA A 67 5.53 -6.72 -2.49
CA ALA A 67 6.47 -7.72 -1.99
C ALA A 67 6.90 -7.45 -0.54
N TYR A 68 7.28 -6.21 -0.24
CA TYR A 68 7.68 -5.79 1.11
C TYR A 68 6.55 -6.06 2.13
N PHE A 69 5.32 -5.65 1.81
CA PHE A 69 4.19 -5.88 2.70
C PHE A 69 3.75 -7.35 2.77
N GLY A 70 3.89 -8.12 1.69
CA GLY A 70 3.64 -9.56 1.70
C GLY A 70 4.56 -10.28 2.69
N HIS A 71 5.86 -9.97 2.62
CA HIS A 71 6.84 -10.45 3.58
C HIS A 71 6.52 -10.00 5.03
N LYS A 72 6.21 -8.71 5.22
CA LYS A 72 5.91 -8.15 6.54
C LYS A 72 4.65 -8.75 7.17
N PHE A 73 3.58 -8.99 6.39
CA PHE A 73 2.35 -9.60 6.90
C PHE A 73 2.53 -11.08 7.23
N ALA A 74 3.39 -11.81 6.51
CA ALA A 74 3.74 -13.18 6.88
C ALA A 74 4.51 -13.22 8.21
N LEU A 75 5.48 -12.31 8.42
CA LEU A 75 6.15 -12.17 9.72
C LEU A 75 5.16 -11.84 10.84
N LEU A 76 4.27 -10.88 10.62
CA LEU A 76 3.23 -10.53 11.58
C LEU A 76 2.32 -11.74 11.89
N SER A 77 1.96 -12.53 10.87
CA SER A 77 1.19 -13.75 11.06
C SER A 77 1.91 -14.75 11.97
N ASN A 78 3.23 -14.88 11.83
CA ASN A 78 4.03 -15.80 12.64
C ASN A 78 4.14 -15.32 14.08
N VAL A 79 4.34 -14.02 14.30
CA VAL A 79 4.37 -13.42 15.64
C VAL A 79 3.02 -13.63 16.34
N LEU A 80 1.92 -13.37 15.65
CA LEU A 80 0.57 -13.56 16.18
C LEU A 80 0.20 -15.04 16.37
N ALA A 81 0.85 -15.96 15.64
CA ALA A 81 0.69 -17.39 15.86
C ALA A 81 1.42 -17.87 17.13
N SER A 82 2.45 -17.16 17.56
CA SER A 82 3.23 -17.45 18.77
C SER A 82 2.77 -16.68 20.02
N ASP A 83 1.96 -15.65 19.86
CA ASP A 83 1.53 -14.75 20.94
C ASP A 83 0.05 -15.00 21.29
N GLU A 84 -0.30 -15.01 22.58
CA GLU A 84 -1.67 -15.25 23.06
C GLU A 84 -2.54 -13.97 23.02
N GLY A 85 -1.95 -12.80 22.77
CA GLY A 85 -2.60 -11.50 22.95
C GLY A 85 -3.70 -11.13 21.96
N LEU A 86 -3.73 -11.71 20.75
CA LEU A 86 -4.69 -11.34 19.69
C LEU A 86 -5.56 -12.54 19.32
N SER A 87 -6.88 -12.39 19.45
CA SER A 87 -7.79 -13.50 19.16
C SER A 87 -7.71 -13.89 17.67
N VAL A 88 -7.64 -15.18 17.36
CA VAL A 88 -7.54 -15.66 15.96
C VAL A 88 -8.73 -15.22 15.12
N LYS A 89 -9.89 -15.02 15.75
CA LYS A 89 -11.09 -14.44 15.12
C LYS A 89 -10.84 -13.02 14.60
N GLU A 90 -10.06 -12.24 15.34
CA GLU A 90 -9.76 -10.85 15.00
C GLU A 90 -8.72 -10.74 13.88
N TYR A 91 -7.63 -11.51 13.95
CA TYR A 91 -6.66 -11.60 12.85
C TYR A 91 -7.31 -12.04 11.53
N LYS A 92 -8.23 -13.02 11.60
CA LYS A 92 -8.98 -13.49 10.43
C LYS A 92 -10.11 -12.55 10.02
N SER A 93 -10.37 -11.45 10.73
CA SER A 93 -11.46 -10.54 10.40
C SER A 93 -11.15 -9.70 9.16
N MET A 94 -12.19 -9.30 8.43
CA MET A 94 -12.06 -8.39 7.30
C MET A 94 -11.57 -7.01 7.73
N GLY A 95 -12.01 -6.55 8.91
CA GLY A 95 -11.59 -5.26 9.46
C GLY A 95 -10.09 -5.19 9.70
N PHE A 96 -9.50 -6.23 10.30
CA PHE A 96 -8.06 -6.28 10.51
C PHE A 96 -7.26 -6.30 9.19
N ALA A 97 -7.75 -7.04 8.19
CA ALA A 97 -7.14 -7.05 6.86
C ALA A 97 -7.15 -5.65 6.21
N PHE A 98 -8.29 -4.94 6.26
CA PHE A 98 -8.35 -3.57 5.73
C PHE A 98 -7.48 -2.59 6.51
N TYR A 99 -7.44 -2.69 7.84
CA TYR A 99 -6.56 -1.87 8.67
C TYR A 99 -5.11 -2.01 8.22
N LEU A 100 -4.61 -3.24 8.08
CA LEU A 100 -3.25 -3.47 7.59
C LEU A 100 -3.07 -3.02 6.14
N MET A 101 -4.05 -3.25 5.28
CA MET A 101 -3.98 -2.84 3.87
C MET A 101 -3.97 -1.31 3.72
N THR A 102 -4.54 -0.53 4.64
CA THR A 102 -4.41 0.93 4.60
C THR A 102 -2.95 1.39 4.69
N HIS A 103 -2.08 0.63 5.36
CA HIS A 103 -0.65 0.91 5.39
C HIS A 103 0.01 0.66 4.03
N VAL A 104 -0.42 -0.39 3.32
CA VAL A 104 0.00 -0.66 1.93
C VAL A 104 -0.43 0.49 1.02
N MET A 105 -1.67 0.95 1.18
CA MET A 105 -2.20 2.09 0.44
C MET A 105 -1.34 3.34 0.63
N MET A 106 -1.05 3.72 1.87
CA MET A 106 -0.23 4.89 2.16
C MET A 106 1.19 4.77 1.62
N ALA A 107 1.79 3.57 1.66
CA ALA A 107 3.11 3.35 1.08
C ALA A 107 3.11 3.45 -0.45
N LEU A 108 2.08 2.92 -1.11
CA LEU A 108 1.91 3.06 -2.55
C LEU A 108 1.72 4.53 -2.95
N VAL A 109 0.98 5.30 -2.15
CA VAL A 109 0.79 6.73 -2.36
C VAL A 109 2.11 7.48 -2.30
N GLN A 110 2.94 7.20 -1.30
CA GLN A 110 4.29 7.78 -1.21
C GLN A 110 5.13 7.40 -2.41
N PHE A 111 5.09 6.12 -2.83
CA PHE A 111 5.77 5.65 -4.02
C PHE A 111 5.33 6.42 -5.28
N TYR A 112 4.02 6.59 -5.50
CA TYR A 112 3.50 7.34 -6.64
C TYR A 112 3.86 8.83 -6.57
N ALA A 113 3.82 9.44 -5.39
CA ALA A 113 4.21 10.83 -5.21
C ALA A 113 5.67 11.07 -5.63
N ILE A 114 6.57 10.18 -5.20
CA ILE A 114 7.99 10.22 -5.58
C ILE A 114 8.15 9.99 -7.09
N ALA A 115 7.48 8.99 -7.65
CA ALA A 115 7.57 8.68 -9.08
C ALA A 115 7.13 9.86 -9.96
N ILE A 116 5.98 10.46 -9.63
CA ILE A 116 5.43 11.62 -10.34
C ILE A 116 6.35 12.83 -10.17
N GLY A 117 6.80 13.09 -8.94
CA GLY A 117 7.69 14.20 -8.64
C GLY A 117 9.03 14.11 -9.37
N LEU A 118 9.69 12.95 -9.34
CA LEU A 118 10.94 12.71 -10.08
C LEU A 118 10.74 12.85 -11.60
N TYR A 119 9.60 12.41 -12.13
CA TYR A 119 9.30 12.58 -13.54
C TYR A 119 9.20 14.06 -13.95
N PHE A 120 8.51 14.89 -13.16
CA PHE A 120 8.42 16.33 -13.43
C PHE A 120 9.77 17.04 -13.29
N VAL A 121 10.59 16.64 -12.32
CA VAL A 121 11.96 17.14 -12.16
C VAL A 121 12.80 16.81 -13.40
N TYR A 122 12.80 15.55 -13.82
CA TYR A 122 13.50 15.10 -15.03
C TYR A 122 13.06 15.88 -16.27
N HIS A 123 11.74 16.03 -16.47
CA HIS A 123 11.22 16.74 -17.64
C HIS A 123 11.61 18.22 -17.62
N SER A 124 11.63 18.85 -16.44
CA SER A 124 12.07 20.25 -16.30
C SER A 124 13.55 20.43 -16.64
N PHE A 125 14.42 19.51 -16.19
CA PHE A 125 15.83 19.52 -16.57
C PHE A 125 16.04 19.28 -18.07
N ALA A 126 15.30 18.33 -18.65
CA ALA A 126 15.37 18.04 -20.09
C ALA A 126 14.95 19.24 -20.97
N GLN A 127 14.06 20.11 -20.48
CA GLN A 127 13.66 21.36 -21.15
C GLN A 127 14.59 22.54 -20.85
N GLY A 128 15.72 22.35 -20.15
CA GLY A 128 16.65 23.42 -19.78
C GLY A 128 16.15 24.33 -18.64
N LYS A 129 15.02 24.00 -18.00
CA LYS A 129 14.44 24.78 -16.88
C LYS A 129 15.08 24.34 -15.56
N ILE A 130 16.38 24.58 -15.40
CA ILE A 130 17.19 24.06 -14.29
C ILE A 130 16.68 24.57 -12.93
N PHE A 131 16.43 25.88 -12.79
CA PHE A 131 15.95 26.45 -11.54
C PHE A 131 14.57 25.89 -11.12
N ALA A 132 13.65 25.74 -12.07
CA ALA A 132 12.36 25.13 -11.82
C ALA A 132 12.48 23.64 -11.43
N GLY A 133 13.39 22.90 -12.07
CA GLY A 133 13.70 21.51 -11.71
C GLY A 133 14.19 21.38 -10.26
N ILE A 134 15.07 22.28 -9.81
CA ILE A 134 15.56 22.33 -8.43
C ILE A 134 14.40 22.64 -7.45
N LEU A 135 13.56 23.64 -7.76
CA LEU A 135 12.39 23.95 -6.93
C LEU A 135 11.41 22.78 -6.84
N LEU A 136 11.17 22.07 -7.94
CA LEU A 136 10.32 20.88 -7.97
C LEU A 136 10.91 19.72 -7.17
N LEU A 137 12.24 19.57 -7.16
CA LEU A 137 12.93 18.56 -6.37
C LEU A 137 12.73 18.78 -4.87
N PHE A 138 12.91 20.03 -4.40
CA PHE A 138 12.82 20.35 -2.97
C PHE A 138 11.38 20.51 -2.48
N PHE A 139 10.50 21.14 -3.27
CA PHE A 139 9.14 21.50 -2.83
C PHE A 139 8.06 20.75 -3.59
N GLY A 140 8.26 20.45 -4.87
CA GLY A 140 7.26 19.80 -5.72
C GLY A 140 6.92 18.39 -5.26
N ILE A 141 7.93 17.57 -4.94
CA ILE A 141 7.72 16.20 -4.41
C ILE A 141 6.93 16.25 -3.10
N GLY A 142 7.32 17.14 -2.18
CA GLY A 142 6.64 17.32 -0.90
C GLY A 142 5.19 17.77 -1.07
N PHE A 143 4.93 18.69 -2.01
CA PHE A 143 3.58 19.14 -2.32
C PHE A 143 2.70 18.04 -2.91
N VAL A 144 3.21 17.29 -3.89
CA VAL A 144 2.48 16.14 -4.49
C VAL A 144 2.19 15.09 -3.41
N GLN A 145 3.18 14.80 -2.57
CA GLN A 145 3.02 13.85 -1.46
C GLN A 145 1.98 14.33 -0.46
N TYR A 146 1.99 15.60 -0.06
CA TYR A 146 0.99 16.17 0.83
C TYR A 146 -0.42 16.04 0.24
N PHE A 147 -0.59 16.42 -1.02
CA PHE A 147 -1.88 16.37 -1.71
C PHE A 147 -2.43 14.95 -1.83
N LEU A 148 -1.59 14.00 -2.27
CA LEU A 148 -2.02 12.60 -2.38
C LEU A 148 -2.29 11.99 -1.00
N ASN A 149 -1.44 12.25 0.01
CA ASN A 149 -1.67 11.79 1.37
C ASN A 149 -3.00 12.30 1.92
N PHE A 150 -3.37 13.56 1.65
CA PHE A 150 -4.66 14.10 2.06
C PHE A 150 -5.83 13.31 1.46
N ILE A 151 -5.83 13.09 0.14
CA ILE A 151 -6.88 12.32 -0.55
C ILE A 151 -6.98 10.90 0.02
N PHE A 152 -5.85 10.22 0.14
CA PHE A 152 -5.83 8.83 0.57
C PHE A 152 -6.07 8.66 2.08
N ALA A 153 -5.73 9.65 2.91
CA ALA A 153 -6.13 9.68 4.31
C ALA A 153 -7.65 9.77 4.44
N MET A 154 -8.31 10.63 3.65
CA MET A 154 -9.77 10.72 3.64
C MET A 154 -10.44 9.41 3.20
N ILE A 155 -9.89 8.75 2.17
CA ILE A 155 -10.33 7.42 1.73
C ILE A 155 -10.12 6.38 2.84
N SER A 156 -8.94 6.40 3.48
CA SER A 156 -8.58 5.48 4.57
C SER A 156 -9.57 5.60 5.73
N LEU A 157 -9.89 6.82 6.16
CA LEU A 157 -10.90 7.08 7.18
C LEU A 157 -12.28 6.56 6.76
N GLY A 158 -12.66 6.74 5.49
CA GLY A 158 -13.89 6.19 4.93
C GLY A 158 -13.95 4.66 5.01
N ILE A 159 -12.86 3.98 4.64
CA ILE A 159 -12.73 2.52 4.75
C ILE A 159 -12.81 2.09 6.23
N MET A 160 -12.05 2.73 7.12
CA MET A 160 -12.04 2.39 8.54
C MET A 160 -13.43 2.51 9.16
N LYS A 161 -14.17 3.57 8.83
CA LYS A 161 -15.55 3.77 9.28
C LYS A 161 -16.51 2.73 8.69
N ALA A 162 -16.38 2.39 7.41
CA ALA A 162 -17.23 1.38 6.76
C ALA A 162 -17.09 0.00 7.40
N PHE A 163 -15.91 -0.35 7.90
CA PHE A 163 -15.64 -1.61 8.56
C PHE A 163 -15.68 -1.55 10.11
N GLY A 164 -16.06 -0.41 10.70
CA GLY A 164 -16.12 -0.22 12.16
C GLY A 164 -14.76 -0.42 12.86
N ILE A 165 -13.67 -0.14 12.17
CA ILE A 165 -12.28 -0.28 12.64
C ILE A 165 -11.89 0.91 13.53
N ASP A 166 -12.57 2.06 13.35
CA ASP A 166 -12.29 3.35 13.98
C ASP A 166 -12.27 3.35 15.52
N LYS A 167 -12.92 2.38 16.16
CA LYS A 167 -12.98 2.28 17.64
C LYS A 167 -12.11 1.17 18.24
N ARG A 168 -11.51 0.30 17.42
CA ARG A 168 -10.90 -0.95 17.88
C ARG A 168 -9.38 -1.01 17.80
N TYR A 169 -8.77 -0.22 16.90
CA TYR A 169 -7.33 -0.28 16.59
C TYR A 169 -6.66 1.10 16.51
N LEU A 170 -7.38 2.14 16.96
CA LEU A 170 -6.87 3.49 17.25
C LEU A 170 -6.52 3.56 18.74
#